data_AF-A0A1I7FHA4-F1
#
_entry.id   AF-A0A1I7FHA4-F1
#
_cell.length_a   1.000
_cell.length_b   1.000
_cell.length_c   1.000
_cell.angle_alpha   90.00
_cell.angle_beta   90.00
_cell.angle_gamma   90.00
#
_symmetry.space_group_name_H-M   'P 1'
#
loop_
_entity.id
_entity.type
_entity.pdbx_description
1 polymer ?
#
loop_
_entity_poly.entity_id
_entity_poly.type
_entity_poly.pdbx_seq_one_letter_code
_entity_poly.pdbx_strand_id
1 'polypeptide(L)'
;MAKTLQYEGIKPEAFDQMKSKLKSFGLDLRENSGGFSEKGVSGKYNYSPENESLVLDELSVGFPASMMLSLDSLQQRMTEIVVQYGGRPKQ
;
A
#
# COMPACT_ATOMS: atom_id res chain seq x y z
N MET A 1 14.35 -7.94 4.76
CA MET A 1 14.10 -6.78 5.64
C MET A 1 12.73 -6.28 5.27
N ALA A 2 11.75 -6.44 6.16
CA ALA A 2 10.39 -6.00 5.87
C ALA A 2 10.29 -4.49 6.14
N LYS A 3 9.51 -3.77 5.32
CA LYS A 3 9.40 -2.31 5.41
C LYS A 3 8.02 -1.94 5.93
N THR A 4 7.99 -0.95 6.82
CA THR A 4 6.76 -0.36 7.33
C THR A 4 6.59 1.00 6.69
N LEU A 5 5.40 1.28 6.15
CA LEU A 5 5.03 2.55 5.55
C LEU A 5 3.79 3.07 6.25
N GLN A 6 3.81 4.33 6.66
CA GLN A 6 2.66 4.98 7.24
C GLN A 6 2.26 6.15 6.35
N TYR A 7 0.96 6.37 6.26
CA TYR A 7 0.37 7.44 5.49
C TYR A 7 -0.80 8.04 6.25
N GLU A 8 -1.04 9.34 6.05
CA GLU A 8 -2.08 10.13 6.71
C GLU A 8 -2.77 11.07 5.73
N GLY A 9 -3.99 11.49 6.05
CA GLY A 9 -4.84 12.33 5.19
C GLY A 9 -5.44 11.60 4.00
N ILE A 10 -5.49 10.26 4.03
CA ILE A 10 -6.15 9.46 3.00
C ILE A 10 -7.63 9.43 3.32
N LYS A 11 -8.44 10.11 2.51
CA LYS A 11 -9.90 10.07 2.63
C LYS A 11 -10.45 8.69 2.27
N PRO A 12 -11.55 8.23 2.88
CA PRO A 12 -12.17 6.93 2.56
C PRO A 12 -12.55 6.79 1.08
N GLU A 13 -13.05 7.85 0.46
CA GLU A 13 -13.36 7.86 -0.98
C GLU A 13 -12.10 7.71 -1.85
N ALA A 14 -11.01 8.34 -1.43
CA ALA A 14 -9.73 8.30 -2.13
C ALA A 14 -9.04 6.94 -1.94
N PHE A 15 -9.15 6.37 -0.74
CA PHE A 15 -8.72 5.00 -0.44
C PHE A 15 -9.41 4.00 -1.36
N ASP A 16 -10.72 4.14 -1.60
CA ASP A 16 -11.46 3.21 -2.47
C ASP A 16 -10.93 3.18 -3.91
N GLN A 17 -10.63 4.36 -4.46
CA GLN A 17 -9.98 4.46 -5.76
C GLN A 17 -8.53 3.95 -5.74
N MET A 18 -7.77 4.20 -4.67
CA MET A 18 -6.44 3.64 -4.50
C MET A 18 -6.46 2.11 -4.52
N LYS A 19 -7.38 1.47 -3.79
CA LYS A 19 -7.50 0.00 -3.72
C LYS A 19 -7.56 -0.61 -5.12
N SER A 20 -8.37 -0.04 -6.02
CA SER A 20 -8.47 -0.50 -7.42
C SER A 20 -7.14 -0.39 -8.19
N LYS A 21 -6.40 0.70 -7.98
CA LYS A 21 -5.13 0.94 -8.65
C LYS A 21 -4.03 0.03 -8.10
N LEU A 22 -3.97 -0.12 -6.78
CA LEU A 22 -3.04 -0.97 -6.05
C LEU A 22 -3.26 -2.46 -6.38
N LYS A 23 -4.50 -2.89 -6.53
CA LYS A 23 -4.85 -4.24 -7.00
C LYS A 23 -4.20 -4.60 -8.34
N SER A 24 -4.11 -3.65 -9.27
CA SER A 24 -3.42 -3.88 -10.56
C SER A 24 -1.94 -4.25 -10.37
N PHE A 25 -1.32 -3.75 -9.30
CA PHE A 25 0.06 -4.03 -8.91
C PHE A 25 0.22 -5.25 -7.99
N GLY A 26 -0.86 -5.96 -7.65
CA GLY A 26 -0.84 -7.09 -6.70
C GLY A 26 -0.95 -6.67 -5.23
N LEU A 27 -1.37 -5.44 -4.96
CA LEU A 27 -1.68 -4.95 -3.62
C LEU A 27 -3.21 -4.95 -3.44
N ASP A 28 -3.76 -6.12 -3.13
CA ASP A 28 -5.20 -6.31 -3.00
C ASP A 28 -5.67 -6.00 -1.57
N LEU A 29 -6.02 -4.74 -1.35
CA LEU A 29 -6.53 -4.21 -0.09
C LEU A 29 -8.06 -4.43 -0.05
N ARG A 30 -8.53 -5.63 0.29
CA ARG A 30 -9.96 -6.00 0.27
C ARG A 30 -10.79 -5.28 1.34
N GLU A 31 -10.22 -5.11 2.51
CA GLU A 31 -10.91 -4.62 3.71
C GLU A 31 -10.27 -3.31 4.20
N ASN A 32 -10.56 -2.91 5.43
CA ASN A 32 -9.82 -1.84 6.10
C ASN A 32 -8.46 -2.35 6.57
N SER A 33 -8.35 -3.59 7.02
CA SER A 33 -7.12 -4.16 7.54
C SER A 33 -6.97 -5.62 7.15
N GLY A 34 -5.75 -6.08 6.88
CA GLY A 34 -5.51 -7.48 6.55
C GLY A 34 -4.13 -7.72 5.98
N GLY A 35 -3.92 -8.92 5.43
CA GLY A 35 -2.74 -9.25 4.64
C GLY A 35 -3.07 -9.26 3.16
N PHE A 36 -2.14 -8.80 2.32
CA PHE A 36 -2.15 -9.07 0.88
C PHE A 36 -0.95 -9.95 0.54
N SER A 37 -1.11 -10.77 -0.49
CA SER A 37 -0.05 -11.60 -1.07
C SER A 37 -0.44 -11.91 -2.50
N GLU A 38 -0.04 -11.06 -3.43
CA GLU A 38 -0.41 -11.22 -4.84
C GLU A 38 0.74 -10.81 -5.76
N LYS A 39 0.91 -11.53 -6.87
CA LYS A 39 1.98 -11.32 -7.86
C LYS A 39 3.41 -11.35 -7.29
N GLY A 40 3.63 -11.91 -6.10
CA GLY A 40 4.93 -11.90 -5.41
C GLY A 40 5.15 -10.68 -4.52
N VAL A 41 4.13 -9.85 -4.30
CA VAL A 41 4.15 -8.77 -3.30
C VAL A 41 3.28 -9.19 -2.13
N SER A 42 3.86 -9.18 -0.93
CA SER A 42 3.20 -9.61 0.30
C SER A 42 3.39 -8.58 1.40
N GLY A 43 2.43 -8.48 2.31
CA GLY A 43 2.52 -7.58 3.45
C GLY A 43 1.19 -7.49 4.18
N LYS A 44 1.17 -6.66 5.21
CA LYS A 44 -0.01 -6.33 5.99
C LYS A 44 -0.36 -4.87 5.80
N TYR A 45 -1.63 -4.55 5.96
CA TYR A 45 -2.14 -3.21 5.92
C TYR A 45 -3.21 -3.00 6.98
N ASN A 46 -3.36 -1.75 7.38
CA ASN A 46 -4.36 -1.29 8.33
C ASN A 46 -4.74 0.15 7.98
N TYR A 47 -5.92 0.32 7.42
CA TYR A 47 -6.54 1.57 7.07
C TYR A 47 -7.59 1.93 8.12
N SER A 48 -7.43 3.10 8.73
CA SER A 48 -8.38 3.69 9.66
C SER A 48 -9.09 4.86 8.98
N PRO A 49 -10.32 4.70 8.49
CA PRO A 49 -11.06 5.81 7.87
C PRO A 49 -11.36 6.94 8.85
N GLU A 50 -11.49 6.64 10.14
CA GLU A 50 -11.72 7.63 11.21
C GLU A 50 -10.52 8.56 11.44
N ASN A 51 -9.32 8.02 11.27
CA ASN A 51 -8.06 8.74 11.44
C ASN A 51 -7.43 9.13 10.09
N GLU A 52 -8.13 8.84 8.98
CA GLU A 52 -7.64 9.03 7.60
C GLU A 52 -6.22 8.51 7.40
N SER A 53 -5.88 7.40 8.05
CA SER A 53 -4.51 6.90 8.19
C SER A 53 -4.39 5.47 7.66
N LEU A 54 -3.35 5.21 6.87
CA LEU A 54 -3.01 3.89 6.33
C LEU A 54 -1.63 3.48 6.83
N VAL A 55 -1.57 2.35 7.51
CA VAL A 55 -0.34 1.70 7.94
C VAL A 55 -0.14 0.45 7.10
N LEU A 56 1.02 0.28 6.52
CA LEU A 56 1.45 -0.94 5.85
C LEU A 56 2.63 -1.51 6.58
N ASP A 57 2.54 -2.77 6.97
CA ASP A 57 3.55 -3.44 7.75
C ASP A 57 4.02 -4.71 7.04
N GLU A 58 5.20 -5.17 7.41
CA GLU A 58 5.80 -6.39 6.85
C GLU A 58 5.88 -6.45 5.31
N LEU A 59 5.99 -5.29 4.63
CA LEU A 59 6.07 -5.25 3.17
C LEU A 59 7.29 -6.05 2.69
N SER A 60 7.03 -7.00 1.80
CA SER A 60 7.97 -7.96 1.25
C SER A 60 7.70 -8.15 -0.24
N VAL A 61 8.75 -8.14 -1.04
CA VAL A 61 8.69 -8.43 -2.48
C VAL A 61 9.49 -9.71 -2.73
N GLY A 62 8.77 -10.78 -3.04
CA GLY A 62 9.29 -12.09 -3.43
C GLY A 62 9.23 -12.33 -4.93
N PHE A 63 9.61 -13.54 -5.32
CA PHE A 63 9.61 -13.98 -6.72
C PHE A 63 8.18 -14.23 -7.21
N PRO A 64 7.76 -13.79 -8.42
CA PRO A 64 8.55 -13.17 -9.48
C PRO A 64 8.61 -11.64 -9.45
N ALA A 65 7.82 -10.96 -8.60
CA ALA A 65 7.81 -9.49 -8.52
C ALA A 65 9.20 -8.89 -8.32
N SER A 66 10.04 -9.54 -7.51
CA SER A 66 11.42 -9.11 -7.25
C SER A 66 12.30 -8.99 -8.51
N MET A 67 11.91 -9.62 -9.63
CA MET A 67 12.60 -9.45 -10.93
C MET A 67 12.21 -8.16 -11.65
N MET A 68 11.03 -7.61 -11.37
CA MET A 68 10.45 -6.46 -12.09
C MET A 68 10.35 -5.19 -11.24
N LEU A 69 10.19 -5.34 -9.93
CA LEU A 69 10.05 -4.24 -8.98
C LEU A 69 10.77 -4.59 -7.68
N SER A 70 11.46 -3.60 -7.12
CA SER A 70 12.04 -3.68 -5.79
C SER A 70 11.08 -3.10 -4.76
N LEU A 71 11.32 -3.40 -3.49
CA LEU A 71 10.52 -2.89 -2.37
C LEU A 71 10.47 -1.36 -2.34
N ASP A 72 11.59 -0.71 -2.68
CA ASP A 72 11.69 0.74 -2.79
C ASP A 72 10.85 1.31 -3.94
N SER A 73 10.85 0.66 -5.11
CA SER A 73 10.01 1.06 -6.24
C SER A 73 8.52 0.89 -5.93
N LEU A 74 8.16 -0.19 -5.22
CA LEU A 74 6.80 -0.40 -4.73
C LEU A 74 6.40 0.74 -3.77
N GLN A 75 7.25 1.05 -2.80
CA GLN A 75 7.03 2.16 -1.88
C GLN A 75 6.86 3.49 -2.61
N GLN A 76 7.72 3.79 -3.58
CA GLN A 76 7.61 5.04 -4.35
C GLN A 76 6.28 5.10 -5.08
N ARG A 77 5.87 4.03 -5.78
CA ARG A 77 4.58 3.97 -6.46
C ARG A 77 3.41 4.11 -5.49
N MET A 78 3.47 3.45 -4.33
CA MET A 78 2.45 3.60 -3.29
C MET A 78 2.38 5.04 -2.79
N THR A 79 3.53 5.67 -2.56
CA THR A 79 3.62 7.06 -2.11
C THR A 79 3.04 8.01 -3.17
N GLU A 80 3.39 7.82 -4.44
CA GLU A 80 2.84 8.62 -5.54
C GLU A 80 1.32 8.48 -5.66
N ILE A 81 0.81 7.25 -5.54
CA ILE A 81 -0.63 6.99 -5.54
C ILE A 81 -1.27 7.69 -4.34
N VAL A 82 -0.77 7.48 -3.12
CA VAL A 82 -1.29 8.13 -1.92
C VAL A 82 -1.33 9.65 -2.06
N VAL A 83 -0.24 10.25 -2.54
CA VAL A 83 -0.11 11.70 -2.76
C VAL A 83 -1.07 12.19 -3.84
N GLN A 84 -1.23 11.43 -4.93
CA GLN A 84 -2.20 11.72 -6.00
C GLN A 84 -3.64 11.76 -5.46
N TYR A 85 -3.94 10.93 -4.47
CA TYR A 85 -5.25 10.82 -3.82
C TYR A 85 -5.39 11.72 -2.58
N GLY A 86 -4.43 12.61 -2.34
CA GLY A 86 -4.48 13.64 -1.30
C GLY A 86 -3.90 13.23 0.06
N GLY A 87 -3.49 11.98 0.22
CA GLY A 87 -2.76 11.53 1.40
C GLY A 87 -1.28 11.91 1.35
N ARG A 88 -0.56 11.68 2.43
CA ARG A 88 0.88 11.95 2.52
C ARG A 88 1.58 10.84 3.29
N PRO A 89 2.83 10.48 2.91
CA PRO A 89 3.63 9.58 3.72
C PRO A 89 3.95 10.24 5.06
N LYS A 90 3.67 9.52 6.14
CA LYS A 90 4.13 9.84 7.49
C LYS A 90 5.54 9.27 7.63
N GLN A 91 6.54 10.16 7.55
CA GLN A 91 7.95 9.81 7.68
C GLN A 91 8.31 9.41 9.10
#